data_AF-A0A6B3N3C3-F1
#
_entry.id   AF-A0A6B3N3C3-F1
#
_cell.length_a   1.000
_cell.length_b   1.000
_cell.length_c   1.000
_cell.angle_alpha   90.00
_cell.angle_beta   90.00
_cell.angle_gamma   90.00
#
_symmetry.space_group_name_H-M   'P 1'
#
loop_
_entity.id
_entity.type
_entity.pdbx_description
1 polymer ?
#
loop_
_entity_poly.entity_id
_entity_poly.type
_entity_poly.pdbx_seq_one_letter_code
_entity_poly.pdbx_strand_id
1 'polypeptide(L)'
;MFFESHFSTTNLPFLADHRIYEKVVVPGASHISLLLAAASLTLPTTACQLEDILFPQALAIPDQGSRTVQVALTPQDSSYSCQVISFDDSLESHTHKLSNNGNQADFWAVHATGKLALTKAEQSLIALEEIQDRCLTKIDNTEVYQYIWDRQIQLGQSFRWIEQVWLGEGEVLCQMKVPQTVWDATKYQLHPALIDSCFQSIVALDLSQSDDNNETFVPFSVEKFIFYKRPQPGLLWCFTRASQDKQAKERLKADIQLFDQDGQLVAQVSGLQARKANPETLLMTLEPDLSDWFYEINWQTQPLPSTSPSNGNETGNWLVFALTSKLAELIGKELAQKGHNCIWVSPGSEYQQLDAQHYQINPTVAKQFQQLLQDNAEIKGIVHLWGVNETIESVNELQTTQELGCAT
;
A
#
# COMPACT_ATOMS: atom_id res chain seq x y z
N MET A 1 -2.99 14.63 -17.25
CA MET A 1 -3.98 13.88 -18.05
C MET A 1 -4.24 12.58 -17.33
N PHE A 2 -5.50 12.14 -17.28
CA PHE A 2 -5.87 10.91 -16.60
C PHE A 2 -6.56 9.96 -17.57
N PHE A 3 -6.21 8.68 -17.47
CA PHE A 3 -6.91 7.58 -18.11
C PHE A 3 -7.42 6.67 -17.01
N GLU A 4 -8.58 6.05 -17.22
CA GLU A 4 -9.20 5.17 -16.24
C GLU A 4 -9.62 3.86 -16.89
N SER A 5 -9.51 2.78 -16.14
CA SER A 5 -9.93 1.45 -16.53
C SER A 5 -10.36 0.66 -15.31
N HIS A 6 -11.26 -0.31 -15.51
CA HIS A 6 -11.79 -1.16 -14.45
C HIS A 6 -11.22 -2.57 -14.61
N PHE A 7 -10.28 -2.92 -13.74
CA PHE A 7 -9.60 -4.21 -13.78
C PHE A 7 -10.42 -5.24 -13.02
N SER A 8 -10.90 -6.24 -13.75
CA SER A 8 -11.57 -7.42 -13.22
C SER A 8 -11.35 -8.60 -14.16
N THR A 9 -11.51 -9.82 -13.65
CA THR A 9 -11.48 -11.04 -14.48
C THR A 9 -12.65 -11.12 -15.46
N THR A 10 -13.72 -10.35 -15.25
CA THR A 10 -14.82 -10.23 -16.21
C THR A 10 -14.47 -9.30 -17.38
N ASN A 11 -13.87 -8.15 -17.09
CA ASN A 11 -13.53 -7.15 -18.12
C ASN A 11 -12.27 -7.52 -18.89
N LEU A 12 -11.30 -8.14 -18.21
CA LEU A 12 -10.02 -8.56 -18.75
C LEU A 12 -9.80 -10.04 -18.42
N PRO A 13 -10.44 -10.98 -19.15
CA PRO A 13 -10.43 -12.40 -18.82
C PRO A 13 -9.05 -13.04 -18.70
N PHE A 14 -8.06 -12.55 -19.46
CA PHE A 14 -6.70 -13.04 -19.37
C PHE A 14 -6.10 -12.86 -17.97
N LEU A 15 -6.55 -11.88 -17.16
CA LEU A 15 -6.02 -11.69 -15.81
C LEU A 15 -6.23 -12.92 -14.92
N ALA A 16 -7.28 -13.72 -15.16
CA ALA A 16 -7.54 -14.94 -14.40
C ALA A 16 -6.44 -16.01 -14.57
N ASP A 17 -5.65 -15.91 -15.64
CA ASP A 17 -4.53 -16.79 -15.98
C ASP A 17 -3.19 -16.33 -15.38
N HIS A 18 -3.15 -15.25 -14.59
CA HIS A 18 -1.92 -14.85 -13.89
C HIS A 18 -2.16 -14.84 -12.38
N ARG A 19 -1.83 -15.95 -11.73
CA ARG A 19 -2.01 -16.12 -10.29
C ARG A 19 -0.69 -16.31 -9.57
N ILE A 20 -0.55 -15.66 -8.42
CA ILE A 20 0.58 -15.86 -7.52
C ILE A 20 0.02 -16.23 -6.14
N TYR A 21 0.43 -17.38 -5.60
CA TYR A 21 -0.19 -17.96 -4.39
C TYR A 21 -1.72 -18.01 -4.48
N GLU A 22 -2.23 -18.53 -5.61
CA GLU A 22 -3.67 -18.65 -5.94
C GLU A 22 -4.44 -17.32 -6.11
N LYS A 23 -3.87 -16.18 -5.75
CA LYS A 23 -4.48 -14.85 -5.92
C LYS A 23 -4.28 -14.33 -7.34
N VAL A 24 -5.30 -13.70 -7.92
CA VAL A 24 -5.19 -13.01 -9.21
C VAL A 24 -4.33 -11.76 -9.05
N VAL A 25 -3.17 -11.72 -9.71
CA VAL A 25 -2.22 -10.60 -9.63
C VAL A 25 -2.03 -10.01 -11.01
N VAL A 26 -2.14 -8.69 -11.13
CA VAL A 26 -1.86 -7.95 -12.36
C VAL A 26 -0.34 -7.82 -12.51
N PRO A 27 0.29 -8.42 -13.52
CA PRO A 27 1.76 -8.36 -13.66
C PRO A 27 2.23 -6.96 -14.04
N GLY A 28 3.48 -6.64 -13.69
CA GLY A 28 4.14 -5.38 -14.08
C GLY A 28 4.08 -5.10 -15.59
N ALA A 29 4.13 -6.15 -16.40
CA ALA A 29 3.91 -6.13 -17.85
C ALA A 29 2.56 -5.52 -18.26
N SER A 30 1.50 -5.70 -17.47
CA SER A 30 0.19 -5.10 -17.73
C SER A 30 0.22 -3.58 -17.55
N HIS A 31 0.97 -3.08 -16.56
CA HIS A 31 1.14 -1.63 -16.37
C HIS A 31 1.91 -1.00 -17.54
N ILE A 32 2.93 -1.68 -18.08
CA ILE A 32 3.61 -1.24 -19.30
C ILE A 32 2.64 -1.21 -20.48
N SER A 33 1.86 -2.26 -20.71
CA SER A 33 0.84 -2.30 -21.77
C SER A 33 -0.17 -1.15 -21.63
N LEU A 34 -0.63 -0.87 -20.41
CA LEU A 34 -1.55 0.24 -20.12
C LEU A 34 -0.92 1.61 -20.39
N LEU A 35 0.36 1.80 -20.06
CA LEU A 35 1.12 3.01 -20.38
C LEU A 35 1.29 3.19 -21.89
N LEU A 36 1.51 2.11 -22.66
CA LEU A 36 1.56 2.17 -24.12
C LEU A 36 0.20 2.54 -24.72
N ALA A 37 -0.90 2.06 -24.13
CA ALA A 37 -2.24 2.46 -24.52
C ALA A 37 -2.48 3.96 -24.28
N ALA A 38 -2.16 4.46 -23.08
CA ALA A 38 -2.22 5.88 -22.74
C ALA A 38 -1.33 6.72 -23.67
N ALA A 39 -0.11 6.25 -23.97
CA ALA A 39 0.80 6.90 -24.92
C ALA A 39 0.17 7.00 -26.32
N SER A 40 -0.48 5.94 -26.80
CA SER A 40 -1.11 5.95 -28.14
C SER A 40 -2.31 6.90 -28.27
N LEU A 41 -2.94 7.26 -27.15
CA LEU A 41 -4.04 8.22 -27.08
C LEU A 41 -3.53 9.66 -26.88
N THR A 42 -2.25 9.83 -26.56
CA THR A 42 -1.65 11.12 -26.18
C THR A 42 -0.62 11.62 -27.19
N LEU A 43 0.25 10.73 -27.65
CA LEU A 43 1.40 11.05 -28.49
C LEU A 43 1.02 11.02 -29.98
N PRO A 44 1.60 11.90 -30.80
CA PRO A 44 1.31 11.96 -32.23
C PRO A 44 1.91 10.81 -33.05
N THR A 45 2.86 10.05 -32.49
CA THR A 45 3.56 8.95 -33.16
C THR A 45 3.29 7.62 -32.46
N THR A 46 3.32 6.53 -33.22
CA THR A 46 3.20 5.17 -32.66
C THR A 46 4.36 4.80 -31.76
N ALA A 47 5.60 5.15 -32.16
CA ALA A 47 6.79 4.82 -31.40
C ALA A 47 6.92 5.70 -30.16
N CYS A 48 7.21 5.08 -29.02
CA CYS A 48 7.46 5.77 -27.76
C CYS A 48 8.46 5.01 -26.89
N GLN A 49 8.94 5.66 -25.85
CA GLN A 49 9.79 5.04 -24.85
C GLN A 49 9.27 5.33 -23.43
N LEU A 50 9.43 4.34 -22.56
CA LEU A 50 9.26 4.46 -21.13
C LEU A 50 10.65 4.33 -20.48
N GLU A 51 10.96 5.19 -19.52
CA GLU A 51 12.24 5.23 -18.80
C GLU A 51 11.97 5.14 -17.30
N ASP A 52 12.95 4.57 -16.56
CA ASP A 52 12.95 4.50 -15.09
C ASP A 52 11.66 3.91 -14.51
N ILE A 53 11.18 2.83 -15.13
CA ILE A 53 9.96 2.16 -14.67
C ILE A 53 10.26 1.40 -13.39
N LEU A 54 9.47 1.68 -12.35
CA LEU A 54 9.47 0.95 -11.09
C LEU A 54 8.09 0.34 -10.86
N PHE A 55 8.04 -0.80 -10.15
CA PHE A 55 6.81 -1.45 -9.70
C PHE A 55 6.73 -1.46 -8.16
N PRO A 56 6.25 -0.37 -7.51
CA PRO A 56 6.33 -0.25 -6.07
C PRO A 56 5.46 -1.27 -5.31
N GLN A 57 4.25 -1.55 -5.80
CA GLN A 57 3.31 -2.44 -5.15
C GLN A 57 2.54 -3.29 -6.17
N ALA A 58 2.41 -4.59 -5.89
CA ALA A 58 1.60 -5.49 -6.70
C ALA A 58 0.12 -5.11 -6.65
N LEU A 59 -0.60 -5.31 -7.76
CA LEU A 59 -2.04 -5.12 -7.83
C LEU A 59 -2.73 -6.48 -7.79
N ALA A 60 -3.40 -6.79 -6.68
CA ALA A 60 -4.25 -7.96 -6.54
C ALA A 60 -5.70 -7.63 -6.92
N ILE A 61 -6.34 -8.49 -7.70
CA ILE A 61 -7.78 -8.41 -8.00
C ILE A 61 -8.51 -9.40 -7.09
N PRO A 62 -9.53 -8.95 -6.33
CA PRO A 62 -10.32 -9.85 -5.50
C PRO A 62 -11.09 -10.86 -6.38
N ASP A 63 -11.28 -12.09 -5.86
CA ASP A 63 -11.94 -13.18 -6.61
C ASP A 63 -13.32 -12.80 -7.17
N GLN A 64 -14.05 -11.98 -6.41
CA GLN A 64 -15.32 -11.39 -6.80
C GLN A 64 -15.20 -9.87 -6.62
N GLY A 65 -14.73 -9.16 -7.64
CA GLY A 65 -14.70 -7.71 -7.62
C GLY A 65 -13.88 -7.08 -8.75
N SER A 66 -13.67 -5.79 -8.62
CA SER A 66 -12.91 -4.98 -9.55
C SER A 66 -12.08 -3.93 -8.82
N ARG A 67 -10.96 -3.53 -9.41
CA ARG A 67 -10.20 -2.35 -8.99
C ARG A 67 -10.31 -1.28 -10.06
N THR A 68 -10.57 -0.04 -9.66
CA THR A 68 -10.44 1.10 -10.56
C THR A 68 -8.96 1.42 -10.67
N VAL A 69 -8.43 1.44 -11.88
CA VAL A 69 -7.03 1.68 -12.20
C VAL A 69 -6.92 2.95 -13.02
N GLN A 70 -6.08 3.87 -12.59
CA GLN A 70 -5.84 5.12 -13.29
C GLN A 70 -4.39 5.26 -13.73
N VAL A 71 -4.19 5.83 -14.92
CA VAL A 71 -2.89 6.32 -15.39
C VAL A 71 -2.90 7.84 -15.31
N ALA A 72 -1.99 8.40 -14.53
CA ALA A 72 -1.73 9.82 -14.47
C ALA A 72 -0.49 10.15 -15.32
N LEU A 73 -0.66 10.96 -16.36
CA LEU A 73 0.43 11.56 -17.13
C LEU A 73 0.55 13.05 -16.79
N THR A 74 1.67 13.43 -16.17
CA THR A 74 1.95 14.81 -15.79
C THR A 74 2.99 15.39 -16.75
N PRO A 75 2.64 16.44 -17.53
CA PRO A 75 3.57 17.05 -18.48
C PRO A 75 4.88 17.50 -17.81
N GLN A 76 5.98 17.25 -18.49
CA GLN A 76 7.33 17.76 -18.23
C GLN A 76 7.82 18.45 -19.51
N ASP A 77 9.00 19.10 -19.50
CA ASP A 77 9.49 19.90 -20.63
C ASP A 77 9.42 19.21 -22.00
N SER A 78 9.83 17.93 -22.08
CA SER A 78 9.85 17.13 -23.33
C SER A 78 9.36 15.69 -23.14
N SER A 79 8.64 15.43 -22.04
CA SER A 79 8.18 14.09 -21.65
C SER A 79 6.98 14.20 -20.71
N TYR A 80 6.51 13.08 -20.20
CA TYR A 80 5.54 13.01 -19.13
C TYR A 80 6.13 12.17 -18.01
N SER A 81 6.00 12.60 -16.75
CA SER A 81 6.06 11.62 -15.66
C SER A 81 4.74 10.83 -15.68
N CYS A 82 4.84 9.53 -15.42
CA CYS A 82 3.70 8.63 -15.46
C CYS A 82 3.59 7.85 -14.14
N GLN A 83 2.35 7.69 -13.68
CA GLN A 83 2.02 6.85 -12.53
C GLN A 83 0.81 6.00 -12.87
N VAL A 84 0.82 4.74 -12.45
CA VAL A 84 -0.32 3.82 -12.50
C VAL A 84 -0.74 3.53 -11.08
N ILE A 85 -1.99 3.87 -10.75
CA ILE A 85 -2.55 3.74 -9.41
C ILE A 85 -3.82 2.90 -9.45
N SER A 86 -4.22 2.32 -8.31
CA SER A 86 -5.55 1.75 -8.17
C SER A 86 -6.19 2.07 -6.83
N PHE A 87 -7.51 1.97 -6.78
CA PHE A 87 -8.31 2.12 -5.57
C PHE A 87 -9.60 1.32 -5.65
N ASP A 88 -10.27 1.19 -4.52
CA ASP A 88 -11.60 0.58 -4.41
C ASP A 88 -12.70 1.62 -4.58
N ASP A 89 -13.42 1.57 -5.70
CA ASP A 89 -14.54 2.49 -5.98
C ASP A 89 -15.89 2.00 -5.39
N SER A 90 -15.89 0.93 -4.59
CA SER A 90 -17.12 0.51 -3.91
C SER A 90 -17.56 1.54 -2.86
N LEU A 91 -18.87 1.82 -2.81
CA LEU A 91 -19.50 2.77 -1.86
C LEU A 91 -19.24 2.42 -0.38
N GLU A 92 -18.95 1.16 -0.07
CA GLU A 92 -18.59 0.70 1.28
C GLU A 92 -17.21 1.20 1.72
N SER A 93 -16.26 1.41 0.77
CA SER A 93 -14.92 1.92 1.07
C SER A 93 -14.93 3.39 1.50
N HIS A 94 -15.89 4.17 0.98
CA HIS A 94 -15.99 5.62 1.19
C HIS A 94 -16.60 5.99 2.55
N THR A 95 -17.31 5.07 3.20
CA THR A 95 -18.03 5.34 4.46
C THR A 95 -17.23 5.01 5.71
N HIS A 96 -16.08 4.33 5.60
CA HIS A 96 -15.38 3.75 6.76
C HIS A 96 -13.96 4.25 7.07
N LYS A 97 -13.37 5.22 6.36
CA LYS A 97 -11.97 5.61 6.59
C LYS A 97 -11.71 7.12 6.61
N LEU A 98 -12.22 7.81 7.63
CA LEU A 98 -11.62 9.09 8.07
C LEU A 98 -10.43 8.77 8.97
N SER A 99 -9.21 8.92 8.46
CA SER A 99 -7.96 8.79 9.23
C SER A 99 -7.89 9.85 10.34
N ASN A 100 -7.49 9.42 11.53
CA ASN A 100 -7.43 10.20 12.78
C ASN A 100 -6.33 11.28 12.85
N ASN A 101 -5.63 11.57 11.75
CA ASN A 101 -4.46 12.45 11.78
C ASN A 101 -4.48 13.66 10.84
N GLY A 102 -5.63 14.02 10.25
CA GLY A 102 -5.72 15.15 9.32
C GLY A 102 -4.94 14.96 8.00
N ASN A 103 -4.12 13.91 7.90
CA ASN A 103 -3.62 13.33 6.68
C ASN A 103 -4.58 12.24 6.23
N GLN A 104 -5.19 12.49 5.07
CA GLN A 104 -5.99 11.54 4.30
C GLN A 104 -5.21 10.21 4.24
N ALA A 105 -5.74 9.12 4.80
CA ALA A 105 -5.15 7.81 4.54
C ALA A 105 -5.22 7.60 3.03
N ASP A 106 -4.09 7.34 2.38
CA ASP A 106 -4.05 7.24 0.92
C ASP A 106 -4.94 6.07 0.48
N PHE A 107 -6.11 6.41 -0.05
CA PHE A 107 -7.16 5.49 -0.53
C PHE A 107 -6.75 4.67 -1.76
N TRP A 108 -5.49 4.76 -2.16
CA TRP A 108 -4.99 4.32 -3.47
C TRP A 108 -3.56 3.81 -3.35
N ALA A 109 -3.24 2.78 -4.14
CA ALA A 109 -1.92 2.17 -4.20
C ALA A 109 -1.21 2.54 -5.51
N VAL A 110 0.12 2.64 -5.47
CA VAL A 110 0.95 2.93 -6.66
C VAL A 110 1.57 1.65 -7.19
N HIS A 111 1.22 1.29 -8.41
CA HIS A 111 1.63 0.02 -9.04
C HIS A 111 2.75 0.18 -10.06
N ALA A 112 2.83 1.34 -10.70
CA ALA A 112 3.96 1.66 -11.55
C ALA A 112 4.24 3.16 -11.54
N THR A 113 5.52 3.51 -11.67
CA THR A 113 5.97 4.90 -11.90
C THR A 113 7.03 4.91 -12.98
N GLY A 114 7.16 6.00 -13.72
CA GLY A 114 8.29 6.19 -14.64
C GLY A 114 8.13 7.45 -15.47
N LYS A 115 8.80 7.50 -16.62
CA LYS A 115 8.75 8.61 -17.56
C LYS A 115 8.37 8.11 -18.95
N LEU A 116 7.42 8.77 -19.60
CA LEU A 116 7.00 8.54 -20.99
C LEU A 116 7.56 9.64 -21.89
N ALA A 117 8.25 9.28 -22.96
CA ALA A 117 8.75 10.23 -23.95
C ALA A 117 8.57 9.71 -25.38
N LEU A 118 8.59 10.66 -26.34
CA LEU A 118 8.71 10.33 -27.75
C LEU A 118 10.07 9.68 -28.04
N THR A 119 10.10 8.76 -28.99
CA THR A 119 11.34 8.19 -29.49
C THR A 119 11.42 8.34 -31.02
N LYS A 120 12.63 8.62 -31.51
CA LYS A 120 12.95 8.64 -32.96
C LYS A 120 13.74 7.39 -33.34
N ALA A 121 13.55 6.28 -32.64
CA ALA A 121 14.47 5.17 -32.70
C ALA A 121 14.56 4.60 -34.13
N GLU A 122 15.74 4.79 -34.75
CA GLU A 122 16.14 4.06 -35.96
C GLU A 122 16.20 2.58 -35.62
N GLN A 123 15.56 1.76 -36.45
CA GLN A 123 15.52 0.31 -36.26
C GLN A 123 16.66 -0.32 -37.03
N SER A 124 17.53 -1.05 -36.33
CA SER A 124 18.39 -2.04 -36.97
C SER A 124 17.65 -3.36 -37.07
N LEU A 125 17.79 -4.05 -38.20
CA LEU A 125 17.29 -5.41 -38.34
C LEU A 125 18.11 -6.34 -37.44
N ILE A 126 17.43 -7.23 -36.74
CA ILE A 126 18.04 -8.29 -35.97
C ILE A 126 18.40 -9.43 -36.91
N ALA A 127 19.68 -9.82 -36.92
CA ALA A 127 20.16 -11.01 -37.61
C ALA A 127 19.80 -12.26 -36.78
N LEU A 128 18.61 -12.81 -37.03
CA LEU A 128 18.10 -13.97 -36.30
C LEU A 128 19.06 -15.17 -36.41
N GLU A 129 19.63 -15.39 -37.59
CA GLU A 129 20.56 -16.48 -37.86
C GLU A 129 21.79 -16.42 -36.95
N GLU A 130 22.35 -15.22 -36.72
CA GLU A 130 23.50 -15.04 -35.83
C GLU A 130 23.17 -15.37 -34.37
N ILE A 131 21.94 -15.14 -33.94
CA ILE A 131 21.48 -15.49 -32.59
C ILE A 131 21.27 -17.00 -32.49
N GLN A 132 20.67 -17.62 -33.51
CA GLN A 132 20.47 -19.07 -33.58
C GLN A 132 21.81 -19.83 -33.54
N ASP A 133 22.85 -19.31 -34.18
CA ASP A 133 24.20 -19.87 -34.13
C ASP A 133 24.84 -19.83 -32.72
N ARG A 134 24.39 -18.94 -31.84
CA ARG A 134 24.85 -18.85 -30.45
C ARG A 134 23.95 -19.60 -29.46
N CYS A 135 22.65 -19.70 -29.75
CA CYS A 135 21.66 -20.35 -28.89
C CYS A 135 21.40 -21.78 -29.39
N LEU A 136 22.29 -22.71 -29.05
CA LEU A 136 22.30 -24.06 -29.63
C LEU A 136 21.53 -25.10 -28.80
N THR A 137 21.35 -24.87 -27.50
CA THR A 137 20.77 -25.87 -26.60
C THR A 137 19.26 -25.70 -26.53
N LYS A 138 18.51 -26.56 -27.23
CA LYS A 138 17.04 -26.55 -27.16
C LYS A 138 16.56 -27.17 -25.85
N ILE A 139 15.64 -26.50 -25.16
CA ILE A 139 14.91 -27.04 -24.00
C ILE A 139 13.41 -27.07 -24.29
N ASP A 140 12.66 -27.85 -23.51
CA ASP A 140 11.21 -27.89 -23.62
C ASP A 140 10.59 -26.66 -22.94
N ASN A 141 9.56 -26.05 -23.55
CA ASN A 141 8.88 -24.91 -22.92
C ASN A 141 8.17 -25.32 -21.62
N THR A 142 7.82 -26.59 -21.47
CA THR A 142 7.22 -27.15 -20.26
C THR A 142 8.16 -27.06 -19.07
N GLU A 143 9.48 -27.12 -19.27
CA GLU A 143 10.47 -26.92 -18.21
C GLU A 143 10.43 -25.47 -17.69
N VAL A 144 10.31 -24.49 -18.58
CA VAL A 144 10.15 -23.07 -18.21
C VAL A 144 8.87 -22.87 -17.40
N TYR A 145 7.75 -23.38 -17.89
CA TYR A 145 6.47 -23.22 -17.21
C TYR A 145 6.38 -24.01 -15.89
N GLN A 146 7.01 -25.18 -15.81
CA GLN A 146 7.11 -25.95 -14.57
C GLN A 146 7.94 -25.21 -13.52
N TYR A 147 9.07 -24.61 -13.93
CA TYR A 147 9.89 -23.82 -13.03
C TYR A 147 9.15 -22.64 -12.39
N ILE A 148 8.32 -21.96 -13.20
CA ILE A 148 7.46 -20.86 -12.76
C ILE A 148 6.36 -21.40 -11.81
N TRP A 149 5.78 -22.56 -12.14
CA TRP A 149 4.74 -23.22 -11.34
C TRP A 149 5.24 -23.64 -9.95
N ASP A 150 6.41 -24.27 -9.87
CA ASP A 150 7.00 -24.75 -8.61
C ASP A 150 7.22 -23.58 -7.61
N ARG A 151 7.39 -22.37 -8.15
CA ARG A 151 7.53 -21.09 -7.44
C ARG A 151 6.20 -20.38 -7.16
N GLN A 152 5.10 -21.12 -7.23
CA GLN A 152 3.74 -20.66 -6.91
C GLN A 152 3.21 -19.54 -7.82
N ILE A 153 3.78 -19.41 -9.02
CA ILE A 153 3.24 -18.57 -10.09
C ILE A 153 2.52 -19.49 -11.08
N GLN A 154 1.20 -19.41 -11.11
CA GLN A 154 0.36 -20.21 -11.99
C GLN A 154 0.01 -19.36 -13.21
N LEU A 155 0.64 -19.70 -14.34
CA LEU A 155 0.35 -19.11 -15.64
C LEU A 155 -0.62 -19.99 -16.42
N GLY A 156 -1.82 -19.47 -16.69
CA GLY A 156 -2.81 -20.07 -17.57
C GLY A 156 -2.50 -19.83 -19.05
N GLN A 157 -3.39 -20.31 -19.93
CA GLN A 157 -3.10 -20.43 -21.36
C GLN A 157 -2.80 -19.08 -22.04
N SER A 158 -3.47 -18.00 -21.63
CA SER A 158 -3.25 -16.67 -22.22
C SER A 158 -1.86 -16.08 -21.94
N PHE A 159 -1.16 -16.56 -20.91
CA PHE A 159 0.21 -16.16 -20.52
C PHE A 159 1.31 -17.08 -21.06
N ARG A 160 0.98 -18.11 -21.84
CA ARG A 160 1.94 -19.08 -22.36
C ARG A 160 2.28 -18.84 -23.84
N TRP A 161 2.97 -17.75 -24.14
CA TRP A 161 3.32 -17.40 -25.53
C TRP A 161 4.59 -18.10 -26.04
N ILE A 162 5.44 -18.61 -25.15
CA ILE A 162 6.72 -19.25 -25.51
C ILE A 162 6.44 -20.65 -26.07
N GLU A 163 6.74 -20.86 -27.35
CA GLU A 163 6.53 -22.14 -28.04
C GLU A 163 7.81 -22.98 -28.07
N GLN A 164 8.96 -22.35 -28.29
CA GLN A 164 10.27 -23.02 -28.32
C GLN A 164 11.33 -22.16 -27.66
N VAL A 165 12.32 -22.79 -27.01
CA VAL A 165 13.37 -22.12 -26.27
C VAL A 165 14.73 -22.71 -26.63
N TRP A 166 15.70 -21.85 -26.89
CA TRP A 166 17.09 -22.22 -27.11
C TRP A 166 18.02 -21.39 -26.22
N LEU A 167 18.92 -22.07 -25.52
CA LEU A 167 19.90 -21.47 -24.61
C LEU A 167 21.27 -21.33 -25.29
N GLY A 168 21.93 -20.22 -25.00
CA GLY A 168 23.34 -19.94 -25.27
C GLY A 168 24.08 -19.56 -23.98
N GLU A 169 25.29 -19.01 -24.10
CA GLU A 169 26.08 -18.57 -22.94
C GLU A 169 25.55 -17.23 -22.39
N GLY A 170 24.72 -17.28 -21.33
CA GLY A 170 24.08 -16.09 -20.75
C GLY A 170 23.02 -15.46 -21.66
N GLU A 171 22.57 -16.20 -22.67
CA GLU A 171 21.62 -15.77 -23.69
C GLU A 171 20.52 -16.81 -23.86
N VAL A 172 19.31 -16.36 -24.21
CA VAL A 172 18.18 -17.22 -24.57
C VAL A 172 17.44 -16.63 -25.76
N LEU A 173 17.06 -17.49 -26.68
CA LEU A 173 16.16 -17.20 -27.78
C LEU A 173 14.86 -17.97 -27.57
N CYS A 174 13.74 -17.25 -27.55
CA CYS A 174 12.40 -17.82 -27.49
C CYS A 174 11.66 -17.55 -28.81
N GLN A 175 11.10 -18.59 -29.40
CA GLN A 175 10.05 -18.45 -30.41
C GLN A 175 8.72 -18.28 -29.70
N MET A 176 7.94 -17.28 -30.12
CA MET A 176 6.67 -16.91 -29.50
C MET A 176 5.52 -16.93 -30.49
N LYS A 177 4.35 -17.32 -29.99
CA LYS A 177 3.11 -17.38 -30.75
C LYS A 177 1.95 -16.92 -29.89
N VAL A 178 0.99 -16.23 -30.51
CA VAL A 178 -0.24 -15.84 -29.84
C VAL A 178 -1.03 -17.09 -29.39
N PRO A 179 -1.36 -17.23 -28.09
CA PRO A 179 -2.19 -18.33 -27.62
C PRO A 179 -3.59 -18.30 -28.23
N GLN A 180 -4.19 -19.46 -28.47
CA GLN A 180 -5.53 -19.55 -29.07
C GLN A 180 -6.64 -18.90 -28.22
N THR A 181 -6.43 -18.78 -26.90
CA THR A 181 -7.35 -18.11 -25.98
C THR A 181 -7.31 -16.58 -26.09
N VAL A 182 -6.26 -16.01 -26.69
CA VAL A 182 -6.09 -14.57 -26.88
C VAL A 182 -6.61 -14.18 -28.26
N TRP A 183 -7.86 -13.75 -28.32
CA TRP A 183 -8.55 -13.38 -29.57
C TRP A 183 -8.47 -11.89 -29.91
N ASP A 184 -8.07 -11.04 -28.95
CA ASP A 184 -8.08 -9.59 -29.07
C ASP A 184 -6.69 -8.94 -29.05
N ALA A 185 -5.62 -9.72 -29.27
CA ALA A 185 -4.24 -9.25 -29.28
C ALA A 185 -4.02 -7.99 -30.15
N THR A 186 -4.73 -7.89 -31.28
CA THR A 186 -4.63 -6.77 -32.24
C THR A 186 -5.20 -5.44 -31.71
N LYS A 187 -5.98 -5.47 -30.63
CA LYS A 187 -6.49 -4.25 -29.97
C LYS A 187 -5.43 -3.53 -29.15
N TYR A 188 -4.36 -4.23 -28.75
CA TYR A 188 -3.29 -3.68 -27.92
C TYR A 188 -2.15 -3.14 -28.79
N GLN A 189 -1.41 -2.17 -28.26
CA GLN A 189 -0.08 -1.84 -28.77
C GLN A 189 0.84 -3.06 -28.63
N LEU A 190 0.85 -3.63 -27.41
CA LEU A 190 1.38 -4.94 -27.07
C LEU A 190 0.48 -5.57 -26.01
N HIS A 191 0.06 -6.81 -26.22
CA HIS A 191 -0.78 -7.52 -25.27
C HIS A 191 -0.01 -7.71 -23.94
N PRO A 192 -0.63 -7.50 -22.76
CA PRO A 192 0.03 -7.65 -21.46
C PRO A 192 0.78 -8.97 -21.31
N ALA A 193 0.13 -10.08 -21.67
CA ALA A 193 0.71 -11.41 -21.60
C ALA A 193 1.90 -11.66 -22.56
N LEU A 194 1.99 -10.92 -23.68
CA LEU A 194 3.17 -10.97 -24.56
C LEU A 194 4.36 -10.29 -23.90
N ILE A 195 4.15 -9.10 -23.31
CA ILE A 195 5.20 -8.40 -22.57
C ILE A 195 5.67 -9.25 -21.39
N ASP A 196 4.72 -9.86 -20.67
CA ASP A 196 5.03 -10.77 -19.56
C ASP A 196 5.82 -11.99 -20.04
N SER A 197 5.46 -12.58 -21.19
CA SER A 197 6.23 -13.69 -21.79
C SER A 197 7.65 -13.29 -22.17
N CYS A 198 7.89 -12.03 -22.57
CA CYS A 198 9.23 -11.50 -22.75
C CYS A 198 10.00 -11.39 -21.42
N PHE A 199 9.32 -11.18 -20.29
CA PHE A 199 9.96 -11.20 -18.98
C PHE A 199 10.20 -12.63 -18.49
N GLN A 200 9.28 -13.55 -18.78
CA GLN A 200 9.41 -14.98 -18.47
C GLN A 200 10.64 -15.62 -19.13
N SER A 201 11.13 -15.11 -20.27
CA SER A 201 12.34 -15.66 -20.91
C SER A 201 13.57 -15.60 -19.99
N ILE A 202 13.63 -14.62 -19.07
CA ILE A 202 14.72 -14.50 -18.10
C ILE A 202 14.83 -15.72 -17.19
N VAL A 203 13.72 -16.41 -16.94
CA VAL A 203 13.64 -17.62 -16.12
C VAL A 203 14.41 -18.78 -16.75
N ALA A 204 14.44 -18.85 -18.09
CA ALA A 204 15.19 -19.88 -18.81
C ALA A 204 16.72 -19.74 -18.58
N LEU A 205 17.21 -18.55 -18.25
CA LEU A 205 18.61 -18.33 -17.89
C LEU A 205 18.93 -18.83 -16.48
N ASP A 206 17.97 -18.74 -15.57
CA ASP A 206 18.10 -19.17 -14.17
C ASP A 206 17.94 -20.69 -14.01
N LEU A 207 17.11 -21.32 -14.85
CA LEU A 207 17.00 -22.79 -14.97
C LEU A 207 18.35 -23.49 -15.12
N SER A 208 19.31 -22.83 -15.77
CA SER A 208 20.66 -23.37 -15.97
C SER A 208 21.57 -23.32 -14.74
N GLN A 209 21.17 -22.64 -13.64
CA GLN A 209 22.02 -22.34 -12.49
C GLN A 209 21.67 -23.08 -11.19
N SER A 210 20.65 -23.94 -11.18
CA SER A 210 20.35 -24.95 -10.15
C SER A 210 20.62 -24.52 -8.69
N ASP A 211 19.75 -23.67 -8.12
CA ASP A 211 19.63 -23.54 -6.66
C ASP A 211 18.19 -23.84 -6.23
N ASP A 212 18.08 -24.75 -5.25
CA ASP A 212 16.85 -25.42 -4.76
C ASP A 212 16.08 -24.55 -3.76
N ASN A 213 15.84 -23.28 -4.11
CA ASN A 213 15.06 -22.36 -3.29
C ASN A 213 13.71 -22.08 -3.96
N ASN A 214 12.62 -22.16 -3.16
CA ASN A 214 11.25 -21.74 -3.51
C ASN A 214 11.11 -20.22 -3.79
N GLU A 215 12.21 -19.50 -4.00
CA GLU A 215 12.22 -18.07 -4.28
C GLU A 215 11.86 -17.84 -5.74
N THR A 216 10.97 -16.87 -5.98
CA THR A 216 10.57 -16.47 -7.32
C THR A 216 11.14 -15.12 -7.70
N PHE A 217 11.49 -14.96 -8.97
CA PHE A 217 11.94 -13.68 -9.51
C PHE A 217 10.73 -12.91 -10.01
N VAL A 218 10.47 -11.76 -9.39
CA VAL A 218 9.43 -10.82 -9.86
C VAL A 218 10.08 -9.61 -10.52
N PRO A 219 9.51 -9.09 -11.63
CA PRO A 219 9.95 -7.84 -12.22
C PRO A 219 9.88 -6.69 -11.19
N PHE A 220 10.99 -5.99 -11.00
CA PHE A 220 11.10 -4.88 -10.04
C PHE A 220 11.24 -3.53 -10.74
N SER A 221 12.08 -3.46 -11.77
CA SER A 221 12.30 -2.23 -12.53
C SER A 221 12.68 -2.50 -13.97
N VAL A 222 12.45 -1.52 -14.84
CA VAL A 222 12.93 -1.49 -16.22
C VAL A 222 13.58 -0.12 -16.47
N GLU A 223 14.88 -0.10 -16.78
CA GLU A 223 15.59 1.15 -17.07
C GLU A 223 15.03 1.82 -18.31
N LYS A 224 14.76 1.03 -19.37
CA LYS A 224 14.16 1.54 -20.60
C LYS A 224 13.31 0.51 -21.31
N PHE A 225 12.11 0.89 -21.73
CA PHE A 225 11.26 0.12 -22.63
C PHE A 225 10.98 0.95 -23.88
N ILE A 226 11.37 0.47 -25.06
CA ILE A 226 11.09 1.12 -26.34
C ILE A 226 10.03 0.30 -27.07
N PHE A 227 8.92 0.94 -27.40
CA PHE A 227 7.89 0.40 -28.28
C PHE A 227 8.07 1.01 -29.67
N TYR A 228 8.28 0.17 -30.68
CA TYR A 228 8.50 0.61 -32.05
C TYR A 228 7.20 0.58 -32.86
N LYS A 229 6.57 -0.59 -32.90
CA LYS A 229 5.38 -0.88 -33.72
C LYS A 229 4.59 -2.04 -33.15
N ARG A 230 3.32 -2.15 -33.54
CA ARG A 230 2.50 -3.32 -33.23
C ARG A 230 3.04 -4.56 -33.97
N PRO A 231 3.02 -5.74 -33.36
CA PRO A 231 3.39 -6.98 -34.03
C PRO A 231 2.42 -7.27 -35.18
N GLN A 232 2.95 -7.74 -36.30
CA GLN A 232 2.12 -8.28 -37.38
C GLN A 232 1.70 -9.73 -37.04
N PRO A 233 0.59 -10.24 -37.61
CA PRO A 233 0.22 -11.64 -37.45
C PRO A 233 1.35 -12.56 -37.92
N GLY A 234 1.76 -13.51 -37.08
CA GLY A 234 2.85 -14.42 -37.39
C GLY A 234 3.62 -14.86 -36.14
N LEU A 235 4.79 -15.45 -36.38
CA LEU A 235 5.74 -15.79 -35.31
C LEU A 235 6.48 -14.53 -34.84
N LEU A 236 6.72 -14.49 -33.54
CA LEU A 236 7.59 -13.50 -32.91
C LEU A 236 8.82 -14.21 -32.32
N TRP A 237 9.89 -13.47 -32.16
CA TRP A 237 11.11 -13.92 -31.54
C TRP A 237 11.47 -12.97 -30.40
N CYS A 238 11.82 -13.55 -29.26
CA CYS A 238 12.28 -12.83 -28.09
C CYS A 238 13.69 -13.30 -27.77
N PHE A 239 14.66 -12.42 -27.95
CA PHE A 239 16.05 -12.64 -27.56
C PHE A 239 16.31 -11.94 -26.24
N THR A 240 16.94 -12.64 -25.29
CA THR A 240 17.24 -12.11 -23.96
C THR A 240 18.68 -12.41 -23.60
N ARG A 241 19.38 -11.41 -23.09
CA ARG A 241 20.78 -11.51 -22.65
C ARG A 241 20.88 -11.08 -21.19
N ALA A 242 21.38 -11.95 -20.34
CA ALA A 242 21.68 -11.59 -18.95
C ALA A 242 22.91 -10.68 -18.90
N SER A 243 22.89 -9.75 -17.96
CA SER A 243 24.07 -8.99 -17.57
C SER A 243 25.01 -9.89 -16.77
N GLN A 244 26.32 -9.77 -16.99
CA GLN A 244 27.35 -10.57 -16.30
C GLN A 244 27.65 -10.10 -14.86
N ASP A 245 26.70 -9.45 -14.18
CA ASP A 245 26.91 -9.00 -12.80
C ASP A 245 26.80 -10.16 -11.81
N LYS A 246 27.90 -10.92 -11.69
CA LYS A 246 28.03 -12.09 -10.80
C LYS A 246 27.98 -11.75 -9.31
N GLN A 247 27.93 -10.46 -8.92
CA GLN A 247 27.99 -10.06 -7.51
C GLN A 247 26.62 -10.02 -6.81
N ALA A 248 25.50 -10.06 -7.54
CA ALA A 248 24.17 -9.94 -6.95
C ALA A 248 23.37 -11.24 -7.06
N LYS A 249 23.57 -12.20 -6.14
CA LYS A 249 22.77 -13.45 -6.06
C LYS A 249 21.25 -13.23 -5.94
N GLU A 250 20.83 -12.03 -5.55
CA GLU A 250 19.43 -11.66 -5.32
C GLU A 250 18.78 -10.91 -6.49
N ARG A 251 19.56 -10.54 -7.53
CA ARG A 251 19.08 -9.71 -8.64
C ARG A 251 19.50 -10.30 -9.97
N LEU A 252 18.52 -10.46 -10.86
CA LEU A 252 18.76 -10.85 -12.23
C LEU A 252 18.53 -9.61 -13.11
N LYS A 253 19.57 -9.19 -13.84
CA LYS A 253 19.48 -8.08 -14.80
C LYS A 253 19.58 -8.61 -16.22
N ALA A 254 18.68 -8.22 -17.12
CA ALA A 254 18.71 -8.62 -18.52
C ALA A 254 18.24 -7.53 -19.48
N ASP A 255 18.70 -7.63 -20.71
CA ASP A 255 18.18 -6.90 -21.87
C ASP A 255 17.37 -7.85 -22.75
N ILE A 256 16.26 -7.36 -23.32
CA ILE A 256 15.34 -8.15 -24.13
C ILE A 256 15.05 -7.42 -25.44
N GLN A 257 15.03 -8.17 -26.54
CA GLN A 257 14.62 -7.69 -27.86
C GLN A 257 13.50 -8.57 -28.38
N LEU A 258 12.35 -7.96 -28.67
CA LEU A 258 11.20 -8.61 -29.29
C LEU A 258 11.12 -8.15 -30.75
N PHE A 259 11.15 -9.09 -31.68
CA PHE A 259 11.16 -8.82 -33.12
C PHE A 259 10.29 -9.83 -33.89
N ASP A 260 9.88 -9.45 -35.09
CA ASP A 260 9.11 -10.32 -35.98
C ASP A 260 10.01 -11.28 -36.79
N GLN A 261 9.38 -12.13 -37.60
CA GLN A 261 10.06 -13.10 -38.46
C GLN A 261 11.04 -12.48 -39.47
N ASP A 262 10.89 -11.18 -39.78
CA ASP A 262 11.75 -10.45 -40.72
C ASP A 262 12.90 -9.72 -39.99
N GLY A 263 13.05 -9.94 -38.68
CA GLY A 263 14.07 -9.29 -37.85
C GLY A 263 13.72 -7.84 -37.46
N GLN A 264 12.52 -7.35 -37.76
CA GLN A 264 12.15 -5.98 -37.42
C GLN A 264 11.74 -5.88 -35.96
N LEU A 265 12.35 -4.95 -35.23
CA LEU A 265 12.06 -4.71 -33.83
C LEU A 265 10.61 -4.28 -33.61
N VAL A 266 9.95 -4.96 -32.69
CA VAL A 266 8.62 -4.65 -32.18
C VAL A 266 8.76 -3.88 -30.85
N ALA A 267 9.62 -4.39 -29.96
CA ALA A 267 9.96 -3.73 -28.71
C ALA A 267 11.37 -4.09 -28.24
N GLN A 268 11.93 -3.25 -27.38
CA GLN A 268 13.20 -3.49 -26.72
C GLN A 268 13.09 -3.11 -25.24
N VAL A 269 13.67 -3.93 -24.37
CA VAL A 269 13.77 -3.71 -22.94
C VAL A 269 15.24 -3.67 -22.60
N SER A 270 15.66 -2.62 -21.92
CA SER A 270 17.02 -2.50 -21.39
C SER A 270 16.97 -2.40 -19.87
N GLY A 271 17.86 -3.14 -19.23
CA GLY A 271 17.99 -3.19 -17.79
C GLY A 271 16.72 -3.59 -17.05
N LEU A 272 16.02 -4.64 -17.55
CA LEU A 272 15.02 -5.33 -16.74
C LEU A 272 15.75 -5.89 -15.51
N GLN A 273 15.30 -5.50 -14.32
CA GLN A 273 15.76 -6.08 -13.07
C GLN A 273 14.62 -6.89 -12.46
N ALA A 274 14.87 -8.18 -12.23
CA ALA A 274 14.02 -9.02 -11.43
C ALA A 274 14.68 -9.26 -10.07
N ARG A 275 13.88 -9.26 -9.00
CA ARG A 275 14.35 -9.52 -7.64
C ARG A 275 13.73 -10.79 -7.12
N LYS A 276 14.50 -11.55 -6.32
CA LYS A 276 13.94 -12.63 -5.51
C LYS A 276 12.94 -12.04 -4.51
N ALA A 277 11.72 -12.54 -4.53
CA ALA A 277 10.70 -12.20 -3.55
C ALA A 277 10.44 -13.41 -2.64
N ASN A 278 10.50 -13.18 -1.33
CA ASN A 278 10.03 -14.16 -0.35
C ASN A 278 8.49 -14.25 -0.42
N PRO A 279 7.91 -15.46 -0.45
CA PRO A 279 6.47 -15.70 -0.26
C PRO A 279 5.78 -14.78 0.74
N GLU A 280 6.33 -14.64 1.95
CA GLU A 280 5.71 -13.89 3.05
C GLU A 280 5.58 -12.40 2.72
N THR A 281 6.65 -11.79 2.20
CA THR A 281 6.65 -10.37 1.82
C THR A 281 5.68 -10.12 0.67
N LEU A 282 5.64 -11.03 -0.31
CA LEU A 282 4.70 -10.90 -1.43
C LEU A 282 3.25 -11.03 -0.94
N LEU A 283 2.95 -12.01 -0.08
CA LEU A 283 1.61 -12.19 0.50
C LEU A 283 1.15 -10.99 1.34
N MET A 284 2.04 -10.40 2.16
CA MET A 284 1.73 -9.18 2.91
C MET A 284 1.33 -8.01 1.99
N THR A 285 1.96 -7.88 0.81
CA THR A 285 1.57 -6.85 -0.17
C THR A 285 0.27 -7.16 -0.92
N LEU A 286 -0.16 -8.42 -0.94
CA LEU A 286 -1.36 -8.89 -1.63
C LEU A 286 -2.59 -8.97 -0.70
N GLU A 287 -2.42 -8.78 0.61
CA GLU A 287 -3.50 -8.80 1.59
C GLU A 287 -3.99 -7.40 1.96
N PRO A 288 -5.30 -7.25 2.26
CA PRO A 288 -5.78 -6.00 2.83
C PRO A 288 -5.09 -5.76 4.17
N ASP A 289 -4.65 -4.52 4.39
CA ASP A 289 -3.93 -4.15 5.60
C ASP A 289 -4.80 -4.38 6.85
N LEU A 290 -4.48 -5.41 7.61
CA LEU A 290 -5.21 -5.76 8.83
C LEU A 290 -4.95 -4.75 9.95
N SER A 291 -3.95 -3.85 9.85
CA SER A 291 -3.76 -2.81 10.85
C SER A 291 -4.95 -1.85 10.94
N ASP A 292 -5.74 -1.74 9.87
CA ASP A 292 -6.97 -0.96 9.84
C ASP A 292 -8.12 -1.58 10.65
N TRP A 293 -7.96 -2.80 11.17
CA TRP A 293 -8.97 -3.48 11.97
C TRP A 293 -8.82 -3.23 13.48
N PHE A 294 -7.72 -2.60 13.89
CA PHE A 294 -7.41 -2.37 15.29
C PHE A 294 -7.54 -0.88 15.63
N TYR A 295 -8.04 -0.60 16.85
CA TYR A 295 -8.14 0.75 17.39
C TYR A 295 -7.18 0.90 18.56
N GLU A 296 -6.52 2.07 18.66
CA GLU A 296 -5.76 2.48 19.85
C GLU A 296 -6.33 3.77 20.45
N ILE A 297 -6.17 3.93 21.77
CA ILE A 297 -6.51 5.17 22.46
C ILE A 297 -5.32 6.13 22.29
N ASN A 298 -5.54 7.24 21.59
CA ASN A 298 -4.54 8.31 21.43
C ASN A 298 -4.99 9.57 22.20
N TRP A 299 -4.30 9.89 23.29
CA TRP A 299 -4.56 11.08 24.10
C TRP A 299 -3.91 12.31 23.48
N GLN A 300 -4.73 13.25 23.01
CA GLN A 300 -4.25 14.52 22.46
C GLN A 300 -4.32 15.64 23.49
N THR A 301 -3.20 16.33 23.72
CA THR A 301 -3.14 17.51 24.58
C THR A 301 -4.05 18.60 24.05
N GLN A 302 -5.04 19.01 24.85
CA GLN A 302 -5.93 20.12 24.55
C GLN A 302 -5.66 21.28 25.53
N PRO A 303 -5.61 22.53 25.07
CA PRO A 303 -5.54 23.68 25.96
C PRO A 303 -6.79 23.71 26.84
N LEU A 304 -6.61 23.94 28.15
CA LEU A 304 -7.73 24.15 29.05
C LEU A 304 -8.54 25.35 28.56
N PRO A 305 -9.88 25.26 28.44
CA PRO A 305 -10.69 26.40 28.08
C PRO A 305 -10.47 27.51 29.09
N SER A 306 -10.09 28.70 28.62
CA SER A 306 -9.82 29.87 29.45
C SER A 306 -11.07 30.25 30.23
N THR A 307 -11.15 29.83 31.50
CA THR A 307 -12.18 30.33 32.41
C THR A 307 -11.86 31.79 32.71
N SER A 308 -12.74 32.71 32.32
CA SER A 308 -12.64 34.10 32.76
C SER A 308 -12.59 34.13 34.29
N PRO A 309 -11.70 34.93 34.92
CA PRO A 309 -11.65 35.03 36.37
C PRO A 309 -13.03 35.48 36.85
N SER A 310 -13.71 34.63 37.60
CA SER A 310 -14.93 35.00 38.31
C SER A 310 -14.60 36.18 39.21
N ASN A 311 -15.36 37.28 39.07
CA ASN A 311 -15.23 38.46 39.94
C ASN A 311 -15.16 38.01 41.41
N GLY A 312 -14.00 38.24 42.05
CA GLY A 312 -13.59 37.58 43.31
C GLY A 312 -14.35 37.97 44.58
N ASN A 313 -15.67 38.18 44.52
CA ASN A 313 -16.50 38.57 45.67
C ASN A 313 -17.77 37.72 45.86
N GLU A 314 -17.95 36.62 45.14
CA GLU A 314 -19.09 35.72 45.34
C GLU A 314 -18.72 34.52 46.21
N THR A 315 -19.24 34.47 47.44
CA THR A 315 -19.18 33.30 48.32
C THR A 315 -20.07 32.18 47.77
N GLY A 316 -19.69 30.92 47.96
CA GLY A 316 -20.48 29.79 47.45
C GLY A 316 -19.89 28.42 47.83
N ASN A 317 -20.60 27.36 47.44
CA ASN A 317 -20.26 25.98 47.82
C ASN A 317 -19.27 25.36 46.81
N TRP A 318 -18.31 24.59 47.33
CA TRP A 318 -17.37 23.80 46.53
C TRP A 318 -17.48 22.33 46.92
N LEU A 319 -17.68 21.46 45.92
CA LEU A 319 -17.64 20.01 46.14
C LEU A 319 -16.20 19.52 46.03
N VAL A 320 -15.69 18.90 47.08
CA VAL A 320 -14.33 18.35 47.12
C VAL A 320 -14.42 16.83 47.23
N PHE A 321 -14.18 16.14 46.13
CA PHE A 321 -14.17 14.67 46.10
C PHE A 321 -12.80 14.18 46.56
N ALA A 322 -12.70 13.67 47.78
CA ALA A 322 -11.42 13.21 48.34
C ALA A 322 -11.58 11.86 49.03
N LEU A 323 -10.54 11.01 48.94
CA LEU A 323 -10.52 9.69 49.59
C LEU A 323 -10.36 9.79 51.12
N THR A 324 -9.68 10.85 51.59
CA THR A 324 -9.35 11.03 53.01
C THR A 324 -9.84 12.39 53.52
N SER A 325 -10.20 12.44 54.81
CA SER A 325 -10.59 13.70 55.47
C SER A 325 -9.43 14.70 55.50
N LYS A 326 -8.19 14.23 55.69
CA LYS A 326 -6.98 15.08 55.70
C LYS A 326 -6.87 15.93 54.44
N LEU A 327 -7.12 15.35 53.26
CA LEU A 327 -7.05 16.07 51.99
C LEU A 327 -8.23 17.04 51.83
N ALA A 328 -9.44 16.63 52.23
CA ALA A 328 -10.60 17.49 52.22
C ALA A 328 -10.44 18.71 53.15
N GLU A 329 -9.87 18.52 54.35
CA GLU A 329 -9.58 19.57 55.31
C GLU A 329 -8.53 20.56 54.79
N LEU A 330 -7.49 20.05 54.12
CA LEU A 330 -6.42 20.87 53.56
C LEU A 330 -6.97 21.81 52.48
N ILE A 331 -7.78 21.29 51.56
CA ILE A 331 -8.45 22.09 50.52
C ILE A 331 -9.53 23.00 51.13
N GLY A 332 -10.26 22.49 52.12
CA GLY A 332 -11.27 23.24 52.86
C GLY A 332 -10.70 24.49 53.53
N LYS A 333 -9.50 24.42 54.11
CA LYS A 333 -8.82 25.57 54.71
C LYS A 333 -8.50 26.67 53.69
N GLU A 334 -8.02 26.30 52.51
CA GLU A 334 -7.72 27.25 51.43
C GLU A 334 -8.99 27.88 50.86
N LEU A 335 -10.05 27.09 50.68
CA LEU A 335 -11.36 27.59 50.25
C LEU A 335 -11.97 28.54 51.28
N ALA A 336 -11.87 28.21 52.57
CA ALA A 336 -12.36 29.05 53.66
C ALA A 336 -11.62 30.39 53.76
N GLN A 337 -10.31 30.43 53.54
CA GLN A 337 -9.53 31.69 53.45
C GLN A 337 -10.02 32.61 52.32
N LYS A 338 -10.63 32.03 51.28
CA LYS A 338 -11.22 32.75 50.15
C LYS A 338 -12.73 33.01 50.32
N GLY A 339 -13.30 32.68 51.48
CA GLY A 339 -14.72 32.90 51.79
C GLY A 339 -15.68 31.85 51.22
N HIS A 340 -15.19 30.69 50.77
CA HIS A 340 -16.01 29.62 50.22
C HIS A 340 -16.32 28.54 51.27
N ASN A 341 -17.44 27.84 51.07
CA ASN A 341 -17.81 26.68 51.87
C ASN A 341 -17.35 25.39 51.17
N CYS A 342 -16.78 24.46 51.94
CA CYS A 342 -16.28 23.18 51.44
C CYS A 342 -17.26 22.07 51.82
N ILE A 343 -17.67 21.28 50.83
CA ILE A 343 -18.49 20.09 51.02
C ILE A 343 -17.64 18.90 50.57
N TRP A 344 -17.23 18.08 51.50
CA TRP A 344 -16.46 16.87 51.25
C TRP A 344 -17.37 15.77 50.69
N VAL A 345 -16.92 15.14 49.61
CA VAL A 345 -17.55 13.98 49.00
C VAL A 345 -16.58 12.78 49.06
N SER A 346 -16.95 11.78 49.85
CA SER A 346 -16.18 10.54 49.99
C SER A 346 -16.83 9.39 49.19
N PRO A 347 -16.05 8.41 48.70
CA PRO A 347 -16.63 7.26 48.02
C PRO A 347 -17.30 6.31 49.03
N GLY A 348 -18.37 5.65 48.61
CA GLY A 348 -19.07 4.62 49.38
C GLY A 348 -19.88 3.69 48.52
N SER A 349 -20.73 2.88 49.15
CA SER A 349 -21.62 1.94 48.45
C SER A 349 -22.97 2.55 48.05
N GLU A 350 -23.39 3.63 48.73
CA GLU A 350 -24.70 4.26 48.57
C GLU A 350 -24.64 5.77 48.82
N TYR A 351 -25.75 6.46 48.51
CA TYR A 351 -25.89 7.90 48.71
C TYR A 351 -26.30 8.19 50.15
N GLN A 352 -25.44 8.86 50.92
CA GLN A 352 -25.72 9.29 52.28
C GLN A 352 -25.17 10.69 52.53
N GLN A 353 -25.95 11.51 53.24
CA GLN A 353 -25.44 12.71 53.88
C GLN A 353 -25.01 12.35 55.30
N LEU A 354 -23.70 12.38 55.57
CA LEU A 354 -23.14 12.02 56.87
C LEU A 354 -23.21 13.20 57.83
N ASP A 355 -22.98 14.42 57.33
CA ASP A 355 -23.24 15.68 58.04
C ASP A 355 -23.51 16.84 57.06
N ALA A 356 -23.60 18.07 57.57
CA ALA A 356 -23.91 19.25 56.76
C ALA A 356 -22.86 19.58 55.67
N GLN A 357 -21.63 19.10 55.82
CA GLN A 357 -20.50 19.35 54.92
C GLN A 357 -19.86 18.05 54.41
N HIS A 358 -20.47 16.89 54.65
CA HIS A 358 -19.93 15.58 54.23
C HIS A 358 -21.00 14.69 53.62
N TYR A 359 -20.80 14.34 52.35
CA TYR A 359 -21.58 13.34 51.64
C TYR A 359 -20.74 12.11 51.30
N GLN A 360 -21.41 10.97 51.25
CA GLN A 360 -20.87 9.73 50.73
C GLN A 360 -21.70 9.29 49.52
N ILE A 361 -21.04 8.96 48.41
CA ILE A 361 -21.72 8.51 47.19
C ILE A 361 -20.98 7.34 46.55
N ASN A 362 -21.69 6.54 45.75
CA ASN A 362 -21.15 5.45 44.97
C ASN A 362 -20.58 5.95 43.62
N PRO A 363 -19.26 5.79 43.37
CA PRO A 363 -18.61 6.30 42.15
C PRO A 363 -19.11 5.63 40.86
N THR A 364 -19.73 4.45 40.95
CA THR A 364 -20.23 3.69 39.80
C THR A 364 -21.68 4.05 39.41
N VAL A 365 -22.36 4.89 40.21
CA VAL A 365 -23.79 5.18 40.03
C VAL A 365 -23.99 6.66 39.65
N ALA A 366 -24.10 6.93 38.34
CA ALA A 366 -24.26 8.29 37.80
C ALA A 366 -25.42 9.08 38.42
N LYS A 367 -26.53 8.42 38.77
CA LYS A 367 -27.70 9.07 39.41
C LYS A 367 -27.36 9.70 40.77
N GLN A 368 -26.38 9.17 41.50
CA GLN A 368 -26.01 9.71 42.81
C GLN A 368 -25.24 11.02 42.70
N PHE A 369 -24.46 11.22 41.63
CA PHE A 369 -23.84 12.51 41.33
C PHE A 369 -24.89 13.57 40.99
N GLN A 370 -25.92 13.19 40.23
CA GLN A 370 -27.03 14.09 39.92
C GLN A 370 -27.78 14.50 41.17
N GLN A 371 -28.05 13.56 42.08
CA GLN A 371 -28.67 13.84 43.37
C GLN A 371 -27.82 14.80 44.21
N LEU A 372 -26.50 14.55 44.29
CA LEU A 372 -25.57 15.42 45.03
C LEU A 372 -25.61 16.87 44.54
N LEU A 373 -25.65 17.08 43.22
CA LEU A 373 -25.73 18.41 42.62
C LEU A 373 -27.09 19.09 42.87
N GLN A 374 -28.17 18.31 43.02
CA GLN A 374 -29.50 18.84 43.32
C GLN A 374 -29.65 19.22 44.79
N ASP A 375 -29.05 18.45 45.70
CA ASP A 375 -29.14 18.68 47.15
C ASP A 375 -28.27 19.87 47.61
N ASN A 376 -27.30 20.29 46.80
CA ASN A 376 -26.39 21.38 47.12
C ASN A 376 -26.54 22.54 46.12
N ALA A 377 -27.17 23.63 46.54
CA ALA A 377 -27.31 24.84 45.73
C ALA A 377 -26.01 25.66 45.68
N GLU A 378 -25.90 26.56 44.69
CA GLU A 378 -24.81 27.55 44.56
C GLU A 378 -23.39 26.95 44.48
N ILE A 379 -23.25 25.81 43.80
CA ILE A 379 -21.94 25.18 43.56
C ILE A 379 -21.13 26.06 42.60
N LYS A 380 -20.02 26.62 43.10
CA LYS A 380 -19.09 27.46 42.33
C LYS A 380 -17.97 26.67 41.69
N GLY A 381 -17.67 25.48 42.19
CA GLY A 381 -16.64 24.62 41.63
C GLY A 381 -16.65 23.21 42.21
N ILE A 382 -15.98 22.32 41.48
CA ILE A 382 -15.78 20.93 41.86
C ILE A 382 -14.28 20.66 41.79
N VAL A 383 -13.72 20.13 42.88
CA VAL A 383 -12.34 19.63 42.94
C VAL A 383 -12.41 18.12 43.07
N HIS A 384 -11.95 17.39 42.04
CA HIS A 384 -12.03 15.94 42.00
C HIS A 384 -10.68 15.26 42.26
N LEU A 385 -10.49 14.73 43.48
CA LEU A 385 -9.23 14.18 44.00
C LEU A 385 -9.31 12.68 44.31
N TRP A 386 -10.36 11.96 43.89
CA TRP A 386 -10.42 10.51 44.11
C TRP A 386 -9.34 9.70 43.37
N GLY A 387 -8.75 10.27 42.31
CA GLY A 387 -7.63 9.67 41.61
C GLY A 387 -6.27 9.91 42.28
N VAL A 388 -6.22 10.68 43.36
CA VAL A 388 -4.98 11.07 44.03
C VAL A 388 -4.70 10.13 45.19
N ASN A 389 -3.78 9.19 44.98
CA ASN A 389 -3.43 8.15 45.95
C ASN A 389 -2.23 8.51 46.85
N GLU A 390 -1.55 9.64 46.59
CA GLU A 390 -0.35 10.05 47.33
C GLU A 390 -0.69 10.86 48.59
N THR A 391 0.22 10.83 49.57
CA THR A 391 0.08 11.61 50.80
C THR A 391 0.47 13.06 50.51
N ILE A 392 -0.47 13.82 49.96
CA ILE A 392 -0.27 15.25 49.72
C ILE A 392 -0.16 15.99 51.05
N GLU A 393 0.91 16.78 51.19
CA GLU A 393 1.15 17.61 52.39
C GLU A 393 0.83 19.09 52.12
N SER A 394 0.74 19.52 50.85
CA SER A 394 0.41 20.90 50.47
C SER A 394 -0.40 21.00 49.17
N VAL A 395 -1.22 22.06 49.01
CA VAL A 395 -2.02 22.30 47.78
C VAL A 395 -1.13 22.46 46.55
N ASN A 396 0.11 22.95 46.72
CA ASN A 396 1.04 23.19 45.61
C ASN A 396 1.50 21.88 44.93
N GLU A 397 1.45 20.75 45.64
CA GLU A 397 1.81 19.43 45.09
C GLU A 397 0.74 18.88 44.12
N LEU A 398 -0.50 19.39 44.16
CA LEU A 398 -1.58 18.93 43.27
C LEU A 398 -1.29 19.16 41.79
N GLN A 399 -0.56 20.22 41.46
CA GLN A 399 -0.19 20.51 40.07
C GLN A 399 0.80 19.46 39.54
N THR A 400 1.74 19.03 40.37
CA THR A 400 2.69 17.95 40.05
C THR A 400 1.98 16.59 39.92
N THR A 401 1.00 16.29 40.79
CA THR A 401 0.21 15.07 40.68
C THR A 401 -0.64 15.04 39.39
N GLN A 402 -1.17 16.18 38.96
CA GLN A 402 -1.91 16.29 37.69
C GLN A 402 -1.02 15.96 36.48
N GLU A 403 0.23 16.45 36.47
CA GLU A 403 1.19 16.16 35.40
C GLU A 403 1.56 14.67 35.32
N LEU A 404 1.69 14.00 36.47
CA LEU A 404 2.01 12.57 36.55
C LEU A 404 0.83 11.65 36.23
N GLY A 405 -0.41 12.06 36.52
CA GLY A 405 -1.61 11.25 36.28
C GLY A 405 -2.13 11.26 34.84
N CYS A 406 -1.70 12.23 34.03
CA CYS A 406 -2.13 12.38 32.63
C CYS A 406 -1.18 11.74 31.60
N ALA A 407 -0.09 11.09 32.05
CA ALA A 407 0.92 10.50 31.18
C ALA A 407 1.35 9.10 31.64
N THR A 408 0.47 8.11 31.44
CA THR A 408 0.84 6.70 31.26
C THR A 408 -0.11 6.04 30.28
#